data_AF-A0A8E1VTL2-F1
#
_entry.id   AF-A0A8E1VTL2-F1
#
_cell.length_a   1.000
_cell.length_b   1.000
_cell.length_c   1.000
_cell.angle_alpha   90.00
_cell.angle_beta   90.00
_cell.angle_gamma   90.00
#
_symmetry.space_group_name_H-M   'P 1'
#
loop_
_entity.id
_entity.type
_entity.pdbx_description
1 polymer ?
#
loop_
_entity_poly.entity_id
_entity_poly.type
_entity_poly.pdbx_seq_one_letter_code
_entity_poly.pdbx_strand_id
1 'polypeptide(L)'
;MAVAWGLTTLLLVGTVLDGFFGDGKGALLTGLATLAVGAFAVHWTVVRPRLSADLDGLRARTLNGAHRLPWTGTTVRLRSTRRLGRDGVTLELEHDDELFIFGQTDLGEDPRDVLDVLTELRARSAGA
;
A
#
# COMPACT_ATOMS: atom_id res chain seq x y z
N MET A 1 4.03 -11.73 1.69
CA MET A 1 2.86 -11.72 0.77
C MET A 1 2.55 -13.08 0.18
N ALA A 2 3.54 -13.79 -0.39
CA ALA A 2 3.36 -15.19 -0.80
C ALA A 2 2.80 -16.09 0.32
N VAL A 3 3.22 -15.84 1.57
CA VAL A 3 2.73 -16.54 2.77
C VAL A 3 1.23 -16.32 3.02
N ALA A 4 0.70 -15.11 2.77
CA ALA A 4 -0.72 -14.81 3.01
C ALA A 4 -1.61 -15.51 1.97
N TRP A 5 -1.21 -15.49 0.70
CA TRP A 5 -1.88 -16.25 -0.35
C TRP A 5 -1.81 -17.76 -0.10
N GLY A 6 -0.66 -18.26 0.35
CA GLY A 6 -0.49 -19.66 0.76
C GLY A 6 -1.44 -20.08 1.88
N LEU A 7 -1.59 -19.23 2.91
CA LEU A 7 -2.55 -19.45 4.00
C LEU A 7 -4.01 -19.41 3.52
N THR A 8 -4.37 -18.48 2.63
CA THR A 8 -5.71 -18.44 2.02
C THR A 8 -6.00 -19.72 1.24
N THR A 9 -5.07 -20.19 0.40
CA THR A 9 -5.26 -21.42 -0.36
C THR A 9 -5.36 -22.64 0.56
N LEU A 10 -4.56 -22.70 1.62
CA LEU A 10 -4.58 -23.80 2.58
C LEU A 10 -5.91 -23.85 3.34
N LEU A 11 -6.42 -22.70 3.79
CA LEU A 11 -7.71 -22.58 4.47
C LEU A 11 -8.88 -22.94 3.52
N LEU A 12 -8.81 -22.52 2.25
CA LEU A 12 -9.80 -22.86 1.22
C LEU A 12 -9.84 -24.37 0.94
N VAL A 13 -8.68 -25.03 0.91
CA VAL A 13 -8.61 -26.49 0.73
C VAL A 13 -9.17 -27.21 1.95
N GLY A 14 -8.81 -26.77 3.17
CA GLY A 14 -9.33 -27.33 4.41
C GLY A 14 -10.85 -27.23 4.51
N THR A 15 -11.43 -26.11 4.07
CA THR A 15 -12.90 -25.94 4.04
C THR A 15 -13.61 -26.89 3.11
N VAL A 16 -13.11 -27.03 1.89
CA VAL A 16 -13.70 -27.91 0.89
C VAL A 16 -13.63 -29.35 1.38
N LEU A 17 -12.48 -29.79 1.90
CA LEU A 17 -12.32 -31.14 2.42
C LEU A 17 -13.24 -31.41 3.63
N ASP A 18 -13.33 -30.50 4.60
CA ASP A 18 -14.25 -30.66 5.74
C ASP A 18 -15.72 -30.68 5.30
N GLY A 19 -16.09 -29.91 4.26
CA GLY A 19 -17.46 -29.89 3.74
C GLY A 19 -17.86 -31.18 3.02
N PHE A 20 -16.91 -31.86 2.37
CA PHE A 20 -17.15 -33.12 1.66
C PHE A 20 -16.98 -34.36 2.54
N PHE A 21 -16.09 -34.32 3.53
CA PHE A 21 -15.64 -35.51 4.27
C PHE A 21 -15.76 -35.40 5.80
N GLY A 22 -16.12 -34.23 6.34
CA GLY A 22 -16.15 -33.95 7.78
C GLY A 22 -17.52 -33.50 8.30
N ASP A 23 -17.55 -33.10 9.57
CA ASP A 23 -18.74 -32.50 10.19
C ASP A 23 -18.92 -31.07 9.67
N GLY A 24 -20.09 -30.76 9.11
CA GLY A 24 -20.36 -29.46 8.46
C GLY A 24 -20.12 -28.21 9.32
N LYS A 25 -20.01 -28.36 10.66
CA LYS A 25 -19.63 -27.27 11.57
C LYS A 25 -18.16 -26.85 11.43
N GLY A 26 -17.26 -27.79 11.14
CA GLY A 26 -15.84 -27.51 10.88
C GLY A 26 -15.66 -26.69 9.60
N ALA A 27 -16.38 -27.06 8.54
CA ALA A 27 -16.37 -26.34 7.28
C ALA A 27 -16.81 -24.86 7.42
N LEU A 28 -17.78 -24.56 8.30
CA LEU A 28 -18.20 -23.17 8.54
C LEU A 28 -17.10 -22.32 9.17
N LEU A 29 -16.42 -22.83 10.20
CA LEU A 29 -15.34 -22.11 10.90
C LEU A 29 -14.13 -21.90 9.98
N THR A 30 -13.71 -22.95 9.28
CA THR A 30 -12.60 -22.88 8.35
C THR A 30 -12.93 -21.93 7.19
N GLY A 31 -14.22 -21.82 6.80
CA GLY A 31 -14.66 -20.98 5.69
C GLY A 31 -14.62 -19.51 6.05
N LEU A 32 -15.08 -19.18 7.25
CA LEU A 32 -14.96 -17.84 7.79
C LEU A 32 -13.48 -17.43 7.91
N ALA A 33 -12.61 -18.31 8.38
CA ALA A 33 -11.18 -18.07 8.45
C ALA A 33 -10.56 -17.86 7.05
N THR A 34 -10.96 -18.65 6.06
CA THR A 34 -10.55 -18.48 4.66
C THR A 34 -10.93 -17.09 4.13
N LEU A 35 -12.17 -16.66 4.34
CA LEU A 35 -12.66 -15.36 3.91
C LEU A 35 -11.89 -14.23 4.61
N ALA A 36 -11.64 -14.33 5.91
CA ALA A 36 -10.89 -13.33 6.66
C ALA A 36 -9.44 -13.19 6.14
N VAL A 37 -8.74 -14.31 5.95
CA VAL A 37 -7.34 -14.29 5.46
C VAL A 37 -7.28 -13.88 3.99
N GLY A 38 -8.21 -14.34 3.16
CA GLY A 38 -8.33 -13.92 1.75
C GLY A 38 -8.60 -12.43 1.62
N ALA A 39 -9.55 -11.90 2.39
CA ALA A 39 -9.83 -10.46 2.43
C ALA A 39 -8.60 -9.67 2.91
N PHE A 40 -7.88 -10.15 3.93
CA PHE A 40 -6.65 -9.52 4.40
C PHE A 40 -5.55 -9.52 3.33
N ALA A 41 -5.35 -10.63 2.62
CA ALA A 41 -4.36 -10.76 1.55
C ALA A 41 -4.70 -9.84 0.37
N VAL A 42 -5.96 -9.81 -0.06
CA VAL A 42 -6.46 -8.90 -1.10
C VAL A 42 -6.29 -7.45 -0.66
N HIS A 43 -6.66 -7.12 0.58
CA HIS A 43 -6.49 -5.78 1.13
C HIS A 43 -5.02 -5.37 1.06
N TRP A 44 -4.09 -6.18 1.58
CA TRP A 44 -2.67 -5.81 1.60
C TRP A 44 -2.01 -5.75 0.21
N THR A 45 -2.53 -6.48 -0.78
CA THR A 45 -1.98 -6.48 -2.14
C THR A 45 -2.58 -5.40 -3.04
N VAL A 46 -3.88 -5.12 -2.90
CA VAL A 46 -4.62 -4.19 -3.76
C VAL A 46 -4.61 -2.77 -3.18
N VAL A 47 -4.59 -2.61 -1.86
CA VAL A 47 -4.69 -1.32 -1.18
C VAL A 47 -3.34 -0.61 -1.05
N ARG A 48 -2.23 -1.22 -1.47
CA ARG A 48 -0.91 -0.56 -1.49
C ARG A 48 -1.00 0.77 -2.26
N PRO A 49 -0.91 1.92 -1.58
CA PRO A 49 -0.96 3.22 -2.24
C PRO A 49 0.29 3.35 -3.11
N ARG A 50 0.12 3.32 -4.43
CA ARG A 50 1.26 3.39 -5.36
C ARG A 50 1.47 4.84 -5.75
N LEU A 51 2.62 5.38 -5.33
CA LEU A 51 3.14 6.64 -5.86
C LEU A 51 3.95 6.33 -7.12
N SER A 52 3.64 6.99 -8.22
CA SER A 52 4.46 6.96 -9.44
C SER A 52 4.82 8.38 -9.84
N ALA A 53 6.02 8.58 -10.37
CA ALA A 53 6.50 9.87 -10.82
C ALA A 53 6.91 9.81 -12.30
N ASP A 54 6.61 10.87 -13.04
CA ASP A 54 7.05 11.09 -14.41
C ASP A 54 7.51 12.54 -14.59
N LEU A 55 7.82 12.94 -15.83
CA LEU A 55 8.25 14.31 -16.13
C LEU A 55 7.12 15.33 -16.00
N ASP A 56 5.85 14.90 -16.12
CA ASP A 56 4.69 15.77 -16.03
C ASP A 56 4.27 16.00 -14.57
N GLY A 57 4.54 15.05 -13.68
CA GLY A 57 4.22 15.15 -12.26
C GLY A 57 4.27 13.83 -11.50
N LEU A 58 3.51 13.80 -10.42
CA LEU A 58 3.30 12.65 -9.57
C LEU A 58 1.88 12.10 -9.79
N ARG A 59 1.71 10.80 -9.60
CA ARG A 59 0.40 10.16 -9.48
C ARG A 59 0.33 9.35 -8.21
N ALA A 60 -0.59 9.73 -7.35
CA ALA A 60 -0.90 9.07 -6.10
C ALA A 60 -2.14 8.20 -6.29
N ARG A 61 -1.99 6.87 -6.21
CA ARG A 61 -3.14 5.97 -6.15
C ARG A 61 -3.59 5.77 -4.71
N THR A 62 -4.81 6.16 -4.39
CA THR A 62 -5.47 5.95 -3.09
C THR A 62 -6.59 4.90 -3.22
N LEU A 63 -7.25 4.61 -2.10
CA LEU A 63 -8.45 3.76 -2.08
C LEU A 63 -9.60 4.33 -2.92
N ASN A 64 -9.71 5.67 -2.99
CA ASN A 64 -10.82 6.35 -3.63
C ASN A 64 -10.54 6.74 -5.08
N GLY A 65 -9.33 6.53 -5.59
CA GLY A 65 -8.98 6.85 -6.98
C GLY A 65 -7.50 7.07 -7.22
N ALA A 66 -7.17 7.65 -8.36
CA ALA A 66 -5.82 8.11 -8.70
C ALA A 66 -5.82 9.62 -8.83
N HIS A 67 -4.95 10.29 -8.08
CA HIS A 67 -4.76 11.74 -8.09
C HIS A 67 -3.52 12.07 -8.90
N ARG A 68 -3.66 12.98 -9.87
CA ARG A 68 -2.52 13.53 -10.61
C ARG A 68 -2.10 14.82 -9.93
N LEU A 69 -0.83 14.90 -9.57
CA LEU A 69 -0.24 15.99 -8.80
C LEU A 69 0.88 16.58 -9.67
N PRO A 70 0.63 17.66 -10.42
CA PRO A 70 1.66 18.26 -11.27
C PRO A 70 2.82 18.78 -10.42
N TRP A 71 4.04 18.80 -10.96
CA TRP A 71 5.21 19.31 -10.23
C TRP A 71 5.05 20.77 -9.76
N THR A 72 4.28 21.54 -10.52
CA THR A 72 3.88 22.90 -10.19
C THR A 72 2.79 22.88 -9.13
N GLY A 73 3.01 23.56 -8.01
CA GLY A 73 2.05 23.60 -6.90
C GLY A 73 2.02 22.34 -6.04
N THR A 74 2.80 21.29 -6.36
CA THR A 74 3.00 20.14 -5.47
C THR A 74 4.25 20.32 -4.62
N THR A 75 4.08 20.14 -3.32
CA THR A 75 5.17 20.16 -2.34
C THR A 75 5.39 18.77 -1.77
N VAL A 76 6.64 18.30 -1.85
CA VAL A 76 7.07 17.01 -1.30
C VAL A 76 7.91 17.27 -0.06
N ARG A 77 7.59 16.64 1.07
CA ARG A 77 8.35 16.79 2.33
C ARG A 77 8.50 15.46 3.03
N LEU A 78 9.57 15.31 3.81
CA LEU A 78 9.69 14.22 4.76
C LEU A 78 9.23 14.68 6.13
N ARG A 79 8.51 13.80 6.81
CA ARG A 79 8.13 14.00 8.20
C ARG A 79 8.55 12.81 9.03
N SER A 80 9.35 13.07 10.05
CA SER A 80 9.71 12.07 11.06
C SER A 80 8.76 12.17 12.24
N THR A 81 8.21 11.04 12.67
CA THR A 81 7.43 10.92 13.91
C THR A 81 8.14 9.97 14.85
N ARG A 82 8.34 10.38 16.10
CA ARG A 82 8.88 9.51 17.15
C ARG A 82 7.72 9.08 18.05
N ARG A 83 7.31 7.82 17.97
CA ARG A 83 6.27 7.25 18.84
C ARG A 83 6.75 5.95 19.44
N LEU A 84 6.63 5.81 20.76
CA LEU A 84 6.96 4.59 21.51
C LEU A 84 8.40 4.08 21.27
N GLY A 85 9.37 4.99 21.13
CA GLY A 85 10.77 4.63 20.87
C GLY A 85 11.05 4.12 19.44
N ARG A 86 10.06 4.17 18.54
CA ARG A 86 10.23 3.89 17.11
C ARG A 86 10.22 5.21 16.34
N ASP A 87 11.28 5.46 15.59
CA ASP A 87 11.35 6.54 14.63
C ASP A 87 10.69 6.07 13.32
N GLY A 88 9.55 6.67 12.99
CA GLY A 88 8.86 6.47 11.72
C GLY A 88 9.10 7.65 10.80
N VAL A 89 9.29 7.40 9.51
CA VAL A 89 9.38 8.45 8.49
C VAL A 89 8.28 8.26 7.46
N THR A 90 7.68 9.36 7.06
CA THR A 90 6.63 9.43 6.03
C THR A 90 6.97 10.50 5.02
N LEU A 91 6.62 10.25 3.76
CA LEU A 91 6.64 11.22 2.67
C LEU A 91 5.27 11.90 2.61
N GLU A 92 5.25 13.21 2.80
CA GLU A 92 4.05 14.05 2.68
C GLU A 92 4.06 14.76 1.32
N LEU A 93 2.91 14.71 0.66
CA LEU A 93 2.63 15.28 -0.64
C LEU A 93 1.45 16.22 -0.50
N GLU A 94 1.69 17.51 -0.70
CA GLU A 94 0.70 18.56 -0.54
C GLU A 94 0.46 19.24 -1.88
N HIS A 95 -0.81 19.32 -2.31
CA HIS A 95 -1.23 20.00 -3.51
C HIS A 95 -2.59 20.65 -3.27
N ASP A 96 -2.67 21.96 -3.45
CA ASP A 96 -3.84 22.76 -3.07
C ASP A 96 -4.27 22.47 -1.62
N ASP A 97 -5.48 21.94 -1.41
CA ASP A 97 -6.00 21.55 -0.09
C ASP A 97 -5.88 20.03 0.19
N GLU A 98 -5.26 19.26 -0.71
CA GLU A 98 -5.09 17.82 -0.59
C GLU A 98 -3.72 17.46 0.03
N LEU A 99 -3.74 16.64 1.08
CA LEU A 99 -2.55 16.09 1.74
C LEU A 99 -2.54 14.56 1.63
N PHE A 100 -1.50 14.03 0.99
CA PHE A 100 -1.24 12.59 0.91
C PHE A 100 -0.02 12.24 1.76
N ILE A 101 -0.13 11.21 2.57
CA ILE A 101 0.94 10.74 3.46
C ILE A 101 1.27 9.30 3.08
N PHE A 102 2.53 9.04 2.74
CA PHE A 102 3.02 7.72 2.36
C PHE A 102 4.08 7.25 3.34
N GLY A 103 3.87 6.08 3.95
CA GLY A 103 4.88 5.38 4.72
C GLY A 103 5.73 4.45 3.86
N GLN A 104 6.75 3.85 4.48
CA GLN A 104 7.61 2.85 3.82
C GLN A 104 6.82 1.67 3.24
N THR A 105 5.76 1.22 3.91
CA THR A 105 4.91 0.12 3.42
C THR A 105 4.16 0.48 2.14
N ASP A 106 3.77 1.76 2.01
CA ASP A 106 3.02 2.25 0.85
C ASP A 106 3.95 2.39 -0.35
N LEU A 107 5.10 3.04 -0.15
CA LEU A 107 6.13 3.25 -1.16
C LEU A 107 6.84 1.96 -1.58
N GLY A 108 6.95 0.99 -0.67
CA GLY A 108 7.75 -0.22 -0.85
C GLY A 108 9.26 -0.01 -0.65
N GLU A 109 9.70 1.22 -0.38
CA GLU A 109 11.09 1.63 -0.19
C GLU A 109 11.20 2.69 0.93
N ASP A 110 12.39 2.94 1.48
CA ASP A 110 12.59 4.02 2.46
C ASP A 110 12.12 5.38 1.88
N PRO A 111 11.24 6.12 2.58
CA PRO A 111 10.78 7.43 2.12
C PRO A 111 11.89 8.43 1.79
N ARG A 112 13.07 8.32 2.43
CA ARG A 112 14.22 9.20 2.18
C ARG A 112 14.79 8.94 0.79
N ASP A 113 15.02 7.68 0.47
CA ASP A 113 15.55 7.26 -0.84
C ASP A 113 14.56 7.65 -1.96
N VAL A 114 13.26 7.52 -1.70
CA VAL A 114 12.22 8.00 -2.62
C VAL A 114 12.28 9.51 -2.80
N LEU A 115 12.43 10.30 -1.73
CA LEU A 115 12.54 11.76 -1.84
C LEU A 115 13.73 12.16 -2.74
N ASP A 116 14.87 11.49 -2.61
CA ASP A 116 16.06 11.77 -3.43
C ASP A 116 15.75 11.57 -4.92
N VAL A 117 15.12 10.45 -5.27
CA VAL A 117 14.70 10.15 -6.65
C VAL A 117 13.69 11.17 -7.17
N LEU A 118 12.70 11.56 -6.36
CA LEU A 118 11.71 12.55 -6.75
C LEU A 118 12.34 13.93 -6.97
N THR A 119 13.34 14.29 -6.16
CA THR A 119 14.08 15.54 -6.27
C THR A 119 14.87 15.59 -7.59
N GLU A 120 15.53 14.49 -7.95
CA GLU A 120 16.24 14.37 -9.22
C GLU A 120 15.29 14.46 -10.43
N LEU A 121 14.15 13.77 -10.38
CA LEU A 121 13.13 13.83 -11.43
C LEU A 121 12.59 15.24 -11.61
N ARG A 122 12.32 15.95 -10.51
CA ARG A 122 11.86 17.35 -10.54
C ARG A 122 12.89 18.30 -11.14
N ALA A 123 14.17 18.10 -10.82
CA ALA A 123 15.24 18.90 -11.41
C ALA A 123 15.32 18.70 -12.93
N ARG A 124 15.13 17.45 -13.39
CA ARG A 124 15.08 17.11 -14.81
C ARG A 124 13.87 17.72 -15.52
N SER A 125 12.70 17.70 -14.89
CA SER A 125 11.49 18.29 -15.48
C SER A 125 11.57 19.81 -15.58
N ALA A 126 12.30 20.49 -14.68
CA ALA A 126 12.49 21.93 -14.73
C ALA A 126 13.50 22.39 -15.81
N GLY A 127 14.33 21.47 -16.31
CA GLY A 127 15.31 21.74 -17.38
C GLY A 127 14.83 21.35 -18.78
N ALA A 128 13.65 20.75 -18.90
CA ALA A 128 13.00 20.38 -20.17
C ALA A 128 12.02 21.46 -20.62
#